data_AF-A0A923RT70-F1
#
_entry.id   AF-A0A923RT70-F1
#
_cell.length_a   1.000
_cell.length_b   1.000
_cell.length_c   1.000
_cell.angle_alpha   90.00
_cell.angle_beta   90.00
_cell.angle_gamma   90.00
#
_symmetry.space_group_name_H-M   'P 1'
#
loop_
_entity.id
_entity.type
_entity.pdbx_description
1 polymer ?
#
loop_
_entity_poly.entity_id
_entity_poly.type
_entity_poly.pdbx_seq_one_letter_code
_entity_poly.pdbx_strand_id
1 'polypeptide(L)'
;MKSKEFVKNYKQPFSEYCPCVIDWNGEIYLCSKGHLETLVEISGDKDILSGIPKEVSPLFYLTEKLKCVVVDYENQLYAEELSQEQRYALLDLAEAKLILVRPVDIKEKSGG
;
A
#
# COMPACT_ATOMS: atom_id res chain seq x y z
N MET A 1 -10.83 -5.95 1.44
CA MET A 1 -12.14 -5.48 0.92
C MET A 1 -11.97 -4.83 -0.45
N LYS A 2 -12.99 -4.71 -1.31
CA LYS A 2 -12.83 -4.01 -2.61
C LYS A 2 -12.93 -2.49 -2.47
N SER A 3 -12.32 -1.77 -3.40
CA SER A 3 -12.23 -0.30 -3.45
C SER A 3 -13.57 0.42 -3.29
N LYS A 4 -14.61 0.00 -4.02
CA LYS A 4 -15.95 0.63 -3.94
C LYS A 4 -16.59 0.48 -2.56
N GLU A 5 -16.39 -0.67 -1.93
CA GLU A 5 -16.87 -0.93 -0.57
C GLU A 5 -16.08 -0.10 0.45
N PHE A 6 -14.77 -0.01 0.28
CA PHE A 6 -13.91 0.84 1.08
C PHE A 6 -14.36 2.30 1.03
N VAL A 7 -14.52 2.87 -0.17
CA VAL A 7 -14.95 4.26 -0.37
C VAL A 7 -16.30 4.54 0.29
N LYS A 8 -17.25 3.61 0.21
CA LYS A 8 -18.58 3.77 0.81
C LYS A 8 -18.55 3.81 2.35
N ASN A 9 -17.65 3.04 2.95
CA ASN A 9 -17.61 2.83 4.39
C ASN A 9 -16.58 3.70 5.10
N TYR A 10 -15.59 4.22 4.37
CA TYR A 10 -14.52 5.05 4.93
C TYR A 10 -15.06 6.44 5.29
N LYS A 11 -15.12 6.73 6.59
CA LYS A 11 -15.41 8.07 7.12
C LYS A 11 -14.09 8.69 7.55
N GLN A 12 -13.63 9.70 6.81
CA GLN A 12 -12.37 10.41 7.08
C GLN A 12 -12.22 10.75 8.57
N PRO A 13 -11.20 10.21 9.27
CA PRO A 13 -10.61 10.91 10.39
C PRO A 13 -9.75 12.05 9.84
N PHE A 14 -9.67 13.14 10.59
CA PHE A 14 -8.96 14.37 10.23
C PHE A 14 -7.55 14.11 9.65
N SER A 15 -7.39 14.50 8.40
CA SER A 15 -6.21 15.00 7.65
C SER A 15 -4.79 14.42 7.81
N GLU A 16 -4.48 13.42 8.64
CA GLU A 16 -3.08 13.00 8.82
C GLU A 16 -2.90 11.47 8.84
N TYR A 17 -2.55 10.94 7.66
CA TYR A 17 -1.72 9.76 7.38
C TYR A 17 -2.25 8.31 7.44
N CYS A 18 -1.70 7.52 6.49
CA CYS A 18 -1.77 6.06 6.27
C CYS A 18 -3.16 5.44 5.93
N PRO A 19 -3.70 5.67 4.72
CA PRO A 19 -5.01 5.20 4.30
C PRO A 19 -5.08 3.67 4.14
N CYS A 20 -4.15 3.02 3.42
CA CYS A 20 -4.27 1.58 3.14
C CYS A 20 -3.05 0.93 2.48
N VAL A 21 -3.08 -0.41 2.43
CA VAL A 21 -2.33 -1.25 1.49
C VAL A 21 -3.30 -1.86 0.49
N ILE A 22 -2.89 -1.95 -0.79
CA ILE A 22 -3.63 -2.65 -1.84
C ILE A 22 -2.84 -3.88 -2.26
N ASP A 23 -3.41 -5.08 -2.12
CA ASP A 23 -2.74 -6.31 -2.57
C ASP A 23 -2.79 -6.48 -4.10
N TRP A 24 -2.16 -7.55 -4.60
CA TRP A 24 -2.12 -7.86 -6.04
C TRP A 24 -3.52 -8.00 -6.68
N ASN A 25 -4.51 -8.46 -5.91
CA ASN A 25 -5.89 -8.68 -6.37
C ASN A 25 -6.77 -7.43 -6.21
N GLY A 26 -6.18 -6.28 -5.86
CA GLY A 26 -6.89 -5.03 -5.63
C GLY A 26 -7.72 -5.01 -4.34
N GLU A 27 -7.42 -5.90 -3.37
CA GLU A 27 -8.03 -5.79 -2.07
C GLU A 27 -7.34 -4.73 -1.22
N ILE A 28 -8.16 -3.91 -0.59
CA ILE A 28 -7.74 -2.82 0.28
C ILE A 28 -7.75 -3.28 1.74
N TYR A 29 -6.66 -3.00 2.43
CA TYR A 29 -6.43 -3.25 3.85
C TYR A 29 -6.15 -1.91 4.56
N LEU A 30 -6.95 -1.58 5.58
CA LEU A 30 -6.79 -0.36 6.36
C LEU A 30 -5.52 -0.43 7.23
N CYS A 31 -4.69 0.62 7.17
CA CYS A 31 -3.45 0.69 7.93
C CYS A 31 -3.65 1.23 9.36
N SER A 32 -4.51 0.57 10.14
CA SER A 32 -4.85 1.01 11.51
C SER A 32 -3.66 1.09 12.48
N LYS A 33 -2.58 0.35 12.20
CA LYS A 33 -1.34 0.31 13.01
C LYS A 33 -0.10 0.78 12.25
N GLY A 34 -0.24 1.22 11.00
CA GLY A 34 0.88 1.51 10.09
C GLY A 34 0.98 0.53 8.92
N HIS A 35 1.67 0.95 7.85
CA HIS A 35 1.83 0.14 6.64
C HIS A 35 2.66 -1.12 6.86
N LEU A 36 3.74 -1.03 7.65
CA LEU A 36 4.64 -2.15 7.89
C LEU A 36 3.92 -3.29 8.62
N GLU A 37 3.21 -2.96 9.70
CA GLU A 37 2.39 -3.90 10.46
C GLU A 37 1.31 -4.54 9.57
N THR A 38 0.68 -3.74 8.70
CA THR A 38 -0.33 -4.25 7.75
C THR A 38 0.29 -5.23 6.75
N LEU A 39 1.48 -4.95 6.22
CA LEU A 39 2.19 -5.87 5.32
C LEU A 39 2.60 -7.17 6.04
N VAL A 40 3.02 -7.10 7.31
CA VAL A 40 3.29 -8.30 8.13
C VAL A 40 2.01 -9.12 8.32
N GLU A 41 0.88 -8.48 8.63
CA GLU A 41 -0.42 -9.15 8.74
C GLU A 41 -0.85 -9.81 7.41
N ILE A 42 -0.72 -9.10 6.28
CA ILE A 42 -1.02 -9.63 4.92
C ILE A 42 -0.15 -10.84 4.59
N SER A 43 1.13 -10.82 4.99
CA SER A 43 2.06 -11.90 4.68
C SER A 43 1.67 -13.25 5.31
N GLY A 44 0.90 -13.22 6.40
CA GLY A 44 0.57 -14.41 7.20
C GLY A 44 1.77 -15.03 7.95
N ASP A 45 2.96 -14.43 7.83
CA ASP A 45 4.20 -14.91 8.42
C ASP A 45 4.66 -13.96 9.54
N LYS A 46 4.59 -14.46 10.78
CA LYS A 46 4.95 -13.70 11.99
C LYS A 46 6.44 -13.41 12.10
N ASP A 47 7.26 -14.20 11.42
CA ASP A 47 8.72 -14.10 11.47
C ASP A 47 9.28 -13.41 10.22
N ILE A 48 8.43 -12.90 9.32
CA ILE A 48 8.85 -12.36 8.02
C ILE A 48 9.90 -11.25 8.12
N LEU A 49 9.86 -10.47 9.21
CA LEU A 49 10.82 -9.39 9.47
C LEU A 49 12.24 -9.91 9.74
N SER A 50 12.38 -11.14 10.24
CA SER A 50 13.68 -11.75 10.53
C SER A 50 14.47 -12.11 9.27
N GLY A 51 13.78 -12.30 8.14
CA GLY A 51 14.38 -12.61 6.84
C GLY A 51 14.80 -11.39 6.02
N ILE A 52 14.60 -10.17 6.54
CA ILE A 52 14.88 -8.93 5.80
C ILE A 52 16.37 -8.57 5.95
N PRO A 53 17.09 -8.31 4.84
CA PRO A 53 18.47 -7.80 4.90
C PRO A 53 18.54 -6.48 5.68
N LYS A 54 19.58 -6.29 6.50
CA LYS A 54 19.69 -5.14 7.42
C LYS A 54 19.80 -3.80 6.71
N GLU A 55 20.25 -3.82 5.47
CA GLU A 55 20.55 -2.67 4.63
C GLU A 55 19.34 -2.23 3.79
N VAL A 56 18.26 -3.01 3.81
CA VAL A 56 17.05 -2.77 3.01
C VAL A 56 15.94 -2.28 3.92
N SER A 57 15.22 -1.24 3.47
CA SER A 57 13.99 -0.78 4.13
C SER A 57 12.97 -1.93 4.23
N PRO A 58 12.52 -2.33 5.44
CA PRO A 58 11.52 -3.37 5.59
C PRO A 58 10.23 -3.09 4.82
N LEU A 59 9.83 -1.82 4.75
CA LEU A 59 8.65 -1.39 4.01
C LEU A 59 8.81 -1.70 2.51
N PHE A 60 9.95 -1.34 1.91
CA PHE A 60 10.20 -1.55 0.49
C PHE A 60 10.36 -3.04 0.16
N TYR A 61 11.10 -3.76 1.01
CA TYR A 61 11.28 -5.20 0.87
C TYR A 61 9.95 -5.95 0.86
N LEU A 62 9.06 -5.65 1.82
CA LEU A 62 7.76 -6.30 1.90
C LEU A 62 6.80 -5.84 0.79
N THR A 63 6.86 -4.58 0.38
CA THR A 63 6.07 -4.05 -0.75
C THR A 63 6.39 -4.84 -2.03
N GLU A 64 7.67 -5.06 -2.32
CA GLU A 64 8.12 -5.87 -3.46
C GLU A 64 7.75 -7.34 -3.31
N LYS A 65 8.10 -7.95 -2.17
CA LYS A 65 7.87 -9.38 -1.90
C LYS A 65 6.40 -9.77 -1.99
N LEU A 66 5.51 -8.91 -1.49
CA LEU A 66 4.06 -9.15 -1.45
C LEU A 66 3.33 -8.56 -2.67
N LYS A 67 4.07 -7.90 -3.58
CA LYS A 67 3.52 -7.20 -4.76
C LYS A 67 2.36 -6.27 -4.42
N CYS A 68 2.50 -5.53 -3.33
CA CYS A 68 1.48 -4.64 -2.81
C CYS A 68 1.72 -3.19 -3.25
N VAL A 69 0.69 -2.36 -3.10
CA VAL A 69 0.81 -0.90 -3.17
C VAL A 69 0.63 -0.34 -1.76
N VAL A 70 1.66 0.34 -1.27
CA VAL A 70 1.58 1.13 -0.04
C VAL A 70 1.02 2.50 -0.40
N VAL A 71 -0.17 2.82 0.09
CA VAL A 71 -0.88 4.04 -0.27
C VAL A 71 -0.81 5.02 0.88
N ASP A 72 -0.29 6.22 0.64
CA ASP A 72 -0.52 7.42 1.43
C ASP A 72 -1.34 8.46 0.63
N TYR A 73 -1.65 9.61 1.24
CA TYR A 73 -2.44 10.65 0.56
C TYR A 73 -1.73 11.20 -0.70
N GLU A 74 -0.42 11.39 -0.68
CA GLU A 74 0.36 12.01 -1.74
C GLU A 74 1.21 11.04 -2.56
N ASN A 75 1.52 9.85 -2.04
CA ASN A 75 2.43 8.87 -2.62
C ASN A 75 1.79 7.49 -2.62
N GLN A 76 1.97 6.75 -3.70
CA GLN A 76 1.58 5.35 -3.78
C GLN A 76 2.78 4.53 -4.22
N LEU A 77 3.39 3.82 -3.28
CA LEU A 77 4.63 3.08 -3.50
C LEU A 77 4.31 1.67 -3.98
N TYR A 78 4.91 1.27 -5.08
CA TYR A 78 4.82 -0.09 -5.64
C TYR A 78 6.19 -0.54 -6.12
N ALA A 79 6.32 -1.81 -6.49
CA ALA A 79 7.54 -2.33 -7.09
C ALA A 79 7.24 -2.91 -8.48
N GLU A 80 8.08 -2.57 -9.45
CA GLU A 80 8.05 -3.11 -10.82
C GLU A 80 6.78 -2.75 -11.60
N GLU A 81 5.68 -3.47 -11.36
CA GLU A 81 4.44 -3.29 -12.09
C GLU A 81 3.22 -3.29 -11.16
N LEU A 82 2.20 -2.54 -11.59
CA LEU A 82 0.87 -2.55 -10.98
C LEU A 82 -0.04 -3.49 -11.76
N SER A 83 -0.73 -4.37 -11.05
CA SER A 83 -1.81 -5.18 -11.62
C SER A 83 -2.97 -4.29 -12.10
N GLN A 84 -3.84 -4.85 -12.94
CA GLN A 84 -5.03 -4.14 -13.41
C GLN A 84 -5.96 -3.77 -12.26
N GLU A 85 -6.12 -4.68 -11.30
CA GLU A 85 -6.95 -4.54 -10.12
C GLU A 85 -6.42 -3.45 -9.19
N GLN A 86 -5.10 -3.37 -9.01
CA GLN A 86 -4.46 -2.29 -8.25
C GLN A 86 -4.69 -0.93 -8.90
N ARG A 87 -4.56 -0.84 -10.22
CA ARG A 87 -4.83 0.40 -10.97
C ARG A 87 -6.28 0.85 -10.79
N TYR A 88 -7.24 -0.06 -10.88
CA TYR A 88 -8.65 0.26 -10.64
C TYR A 88 -8.91 0.71 -9.21
N ALA A 89 -8.30 0.07 -8.21
CA ALA A 89 -8.43 0.49 -6.83
C ALA A 89 -7.88 1.91 -6.61
N LEU A 90 -6.72 2.24 -7.19
CA LEU A 90 -6.15 3.59 -7.12
C LEU A 90 -7.04 4.65 -7.77
N LEU A 91 -7.64 4.34 -8.92
CA LEU A 91 -8.59 5.24 -9.59
C LEU A 91 -9.83 5.48 -8.74
N ASP A 92 -10.44 4.43 -8.20
CA ASP A 92 -11.62 4.55 -7.32
C ASP A 92 -11.32 5.41 -6.08
N LEU A 93 -10.14 5.26 -5.46
CA LEU A 93 -9.72 6.07 -4.31
C LEU A 93 -9.53 7.54 -4.68
N ALA A 94 -8.97 7.82 -5.86
CA ALA A 94 -8.74 9.17 -6.33
C ALA A 94 -10.02 9.89 -6.75
N GLU A 95 -10.95 9.20 -7.42
CA GLU A 95 -12.29 9.71 -7.74
C GLU A 95 -13.04 10.12 -6.45
N ALA A 96 -12.86 9.34 -5.39
CA ALA A 96 -13.39 9.64 -4.05
C ALA A 96 -12.62 10.75 -3.30
N LYS A 97 -11.58 11.34 -3.90
CA LYS A 97 -10.69 12.37 -3.32
C LYS A 97 -10.00 11.92 -2.03
N LEU A 98 -9.77 10.62 -1.88
CA LEU A 98 -9.07 10.06 -0.72
C LEU A 98 -7.54 10.07 -0.89
N ILE A 99 -7.05 10.20 -2.13
CA ILE A 99 -5.64 10.29 -2.48
C ILE A 99 -5.41 11.25 -3.66
N LEU A 100 -4.17 11.69 -3.83
CA LEU A 100 -3.63 12.24 -5.08
C LEU A 100 -2.87 11.12 -5.80
N VAL A 101 -3.26 10.80 -7.03
CA VAL A 101 -2.62 9.73 -7.81
C VAL A 101 -1.21 10.15 -8.21
N ARG A 102 -0.22 9.60 -7.51
CA ARG A 102 1.22 9.70 -7.78
C ARG A 102 1.90 8.36 -7.45
N PRO A 103 1.67 7.33 -8.28
CA PRO A 103 2.36 6.06 -8.12
C PRO A 103 3.86 6.25 -8.37
N VAL A 104 4.69 5.70 -7.50
CA VAL A 104 6.16 5.77 -7.55
C VAL A 104 6.72 4.36 -7.38
N ASP A 105 7.60 3.95 -8.30
CA ASP A 105 8.34 2.71 -8.14
C ASP A 105 9.40 2.89 -7.05
N ILE A 106 9.42 1.99 -6.06
CA ILE A 106 10.41 2.00 -4.99
C ILE A 106 11.85 1.94 -5.52
N LYS A 107 12.09 1.37 -6.71
CA LYS A 107 13.42 1.31 -7.33
C LYS A 107 13.91 2.70 -7.75
N GLU A 108 13.00 3.62 -8.12
CA GLU A 108 13.34 5.02 -8.42
C GLU A 108 13.70 5.82 -7.15
N LYS A 109 13.18 5.40 -5.99
CA LYS A 109 13.50 6.01 -4.68
C LYS A 109 14.78 5.48 -4.04
N SER A 110 15.24 4.30 -4.45
CA SER A 110 16.39 3.60 -3.86
C SER A 110 17.73 3.97 -4.51
N GLY A 111 17.70 4.75 -5.60
CA GLY A 111 18.87 5.11 -6.42
C GLY A 111 19.35 6.57 -6.30
N GLY A 112 19.02 7.27 -5.20
CA GLY A 112 19.42 8.65 -4.93
C GLY A 112 20.51 8.77 -3.88
#